data_AF-A0A2H5YPC3-F1
#
_entry.id   AF-A0A2H5YPC3-F1
#
_cell.length_a   1.000
_cell.length_b   1.000
_cell.length_c   1.000
_cell.angle_alpha   90.00
_cell.angle_beta   90.00
_cell.angle_gamma   90.00
#
_symmetry.space_group_name_H-M   'P 1'
#
loop_
_entity.id
_entity.type
_entity.pdbx_description
1 polymer ?
#
loop_
_entity_poly.entity_id
_entity_poly.type
_entity_poly.pdbx_seq_one_letter_code
_entity_poly.pdbx_strand_id
1 'polypeptide(L)'
;MQTIEPRLEIDFNGSPEDRELAARVFAIMRTVGRFFALTAPIRLPLHALAEHLAQLDQQRDAEGWAAALKQAIEANHNVFSLEERDGVLYIVTTREGRPPQPVEEVDAAHMLPRRFQEPPPTAPRLARRGPAPAARPAPEEVLAAEAAEQPVAEPAERVAAVEAEAAPASAEIEVADLAQLDDAQLQALVAAELARMPEVTGFADAWMLDEDVPRLSRGDLRRIREYILEREQPLPDTELVEVVLGVRRTAPDYEVQRFALNLRLSQEEDFEFVGVPGNYLWSTKGLPAIGTTKRRAADIGQDYRFLVEEAQATTPLSEQVADHVLTFYEHYLGVLPYNGVLAAILPPPVLADQRVAVLTFESPQTYETFLVELRYPAGNRGGYLAGFDKFFRESLVPGALITIERTDTPGRYTIDYLRVSGQERRLLDLDEKKRRYIFRPTTYYCAVQENMLLTENRFPRFAGQEPLDDRTRRYPDLVLAATFERVGEQVGTPEAPRYMALLDDLVAAANVERPMTPELIRQIAESPDYPQFSVDPDAEDVLYYAPSP
;
A
#
# COMPACT_ATOMS: atom_id res chain seq x y z
N MET A 1 6.68 18.62 3.36
CA MET A 1 7.81 18.18 4.19
C MET A 1 8.74 17.43 3.27
N GLN A 2 9.99 17.87 3.10
CA GLN A 2 11.03 17.01 2.51
C GLN A 2 11.09 15.75 3.40
N THR A 3 10.94 14.53 2.88
CA THR A 3 11.59 13.40 3.56
C THR A 3 13.09 13.61 3.42
N ILE A 4 13.59 14.46 4.32
CA ILE A 4 14.91 14.28 4.86
C ILE A 4 14.83 12.87 5.42
N GLU A 5 15.32 11.86 4.66
CA GLU A 5 15.91 10.68 5.29
C GLU A 5 16.63 11.23 6.51
N PRO A 6 16.31 10.81 7.75
CA PRO A 6 16.98 11.36 8.90
C PRO A 6 18.45 11.31 8.54
N ARG A 7 19.11 12.49 8.50
CA ARG A 7 20.56 12.56 8.39
C ARG A 7 21.02 11.91 9.68
N LEU A 8 21.08 10.58 9.65
CA LEU A 8 21.71 9.77 10.65
C LEU A 8 23.16 10.17 10.51
N GLU A 9 23.56 11.13 11.32
CA GLU A 9 24.95 11.50 11.50
C GLU A 9 25.62 10.28 12.10
N ILE A 10 26.19 9.45 11.24
CA ILE A 10 26.92 8.26 11.62
C ILE A 10 28.36 8.66 11.80
N ASP A 11 28.82 8.55 13.04
CA ASP A 11 30.20 8.83 13.39
C ASP A 11 31.11 7.66 13.00
N PHE A 12 31.94 7.90 11.98
CA PHE A 12 32.99 6.97 11.58
C PHE A 12 34.30 7.24 12.35
N ASN A 13 34.89 6.18 12.88
CA ASN A 13 36.15 6.14 13.60
C ASN A 13 37.32 5.73 12.69
N GLY A 14 38.55 6.00 13.13
CA GLY A 14 39.79 5.66 12.41
C GLY A 14 40.52 6.86 11.80
N SER A 15 41.48 6.58 10.92
CA SER A 15 42.22 7.60 10.15
C SER A 15 41.29 8.31 9.14
N PRO A 16 41.67 9.48 8.58
CA PRO A 16 40.85 10.17 7.58
C PRO A 16 40.49 9.28 6.38
N GLU A 17 41.44 8.47 5.91
CA GLU A 17 41.21 7.50 4.82
C GLU A 17 40.23 6.40 5.24
N ASP A 18 40.34 5.88 6.47
CA ASP A 18 39.43 4.84 6.99
C ASP A 18 37.99 5.36 7.10
N ARG A 19 37.81 6.62 7.51
CA ARG A 19 36.48 7.24 7.63
C ARG A 19 35.83 7.45 6.29
N GLU A 20 36.58 7.93 5.31
CA GLU A 20 36.10 8.11 3.94
C GLU A 20 35.72 6.76 3.32
N LEU A 21 36.57 5.74 3.51
CA LEU A 21 36.30 4.39 3.03
C LEU A 21 35.05 3.81 3.71
N ALA A 22 34.95 3.90 5.05
CA ALA A 22 33.80 3.41 5.81
C ALA A 22 32.49 4.11 5.39
N ALA A 23 32.51 5.44 5.19
CA ALA A 23 31.36 6.19 4.70
C ALA A 23 30.94 5.73 3.29
N ARG A 24 31.91 5.48 2.40
CA ARG A 24 31.65 4.97 1.05
C ARG A 24 31.08 3.55 1.07
N VAL A 25 31.62 2.66 1.90
CA VAL A 25 31.08 1.31 2.09
C VAL A 25 29.65 1.38 2.64
N PHE A 26 29.42 2.23 3.63
CA PHE A 26 28.09 2.40 4.21
C PHE A 26 27.08 2.92 3.18
N ALA A 27 27.46 3.89 2.35
CA ALA A 27 26.61 4.38 1.27
C ALA A 27 26.27 3.28 0.25
N ILE A 28 27.25 2.46 -0.14
CA ILE A 28 27.02 1.30 -1.02
C ILE A 28 26.07 0.31 -0.35
N MET A 29 26.30 -0.04 0.93
CA MET A 29 25.43 -0.96 1.66
C MET A 29 24.02 -0.40 1.84
N ARG A 30 23.85 0.90 2.09
CA ARG A 30 22.53 1.55 2.12
C ARG A 30 21.85 1.53 0.77
N THR A 31 22.60 1.66 -0.33
CA THR A 31 22.04 1.51 -1.68
C THR A 31 21.61 0.08 -1.95
N VAL A 32 22.43 -0.91 -1.57
CA VAL A 32 22.11 -2.35 -1.72
C VAL A 32 20.93 -2.75 -0.84
N GLY A 33 20.90 -2.24 0.39
CA GLY A 33 19.85 -2.47 1.38
C GLY A 33 18.80 -1.37 1.41
N ARG A 34 18.62 -0.58 0.35
CA ARG A 34 17.67 0.55 0.28
C ARG A 34 16.21 0.14 0.52
N PHE A 35 16.01 -1.16 0.56
CA PHE A 35 14.79 -1.94 0.55
C PHE A 35 14.59 -2.79 1.79
N PHE A 36 15.60 -2.79 2.67
CA PHE A 36 15.55 -3.54 3.92
C PHE A 36 14.89 -2.65 4.97
N ALA A 37 14.23 -3.26 5.96
CA ALA A 37 13.78 -2.54 7.14
C ALA A 37 14.98 -1.81 7.78
N LEU A 38 14.72 -0.71 8.50
CA LEU A 38 15.77 0.13 9.07
C LEU A 38 16.81 -0.67 9.89
N THR A 39 16.33 -1.67 10.64
CA THR A 39 17.10 -2.56 11.50
C THR A 39 17.49 -3.90 10.86
N ALA A 40 17.06 -4.18 9.63
CA ALA A 40 17.33 -5.46 8.99
C ALA A 40 18.81 -5.57 8.55
N PRO A 41 19.46 -6.73 8.75
CA PRO A 41 20.87 -6.92 8.43
C PRO A 41 21.10 -6.97 6.92
N ILE A 42 21.85 -5.99 6.42
CA ILE A 42 22.38 -5.92 5.05
C ILE A 42 23.72 -6.65 5.05
N ARG A 43 23.87 -7.66 4.20
CA ARG A 43 25.10 -8.47 4.09
C ARG A 43 25.74 -8.25 2.72
N LEU A 44 27.03 -7.91 2.71
CA LEU A 44 27.80 -7.74 1.49
C LEU A 44 29.12 -8.51 1.57
N PRO A 45 29.44 -9.40 0.62
CA PRO A 45 30.71 -10.12 0.66
C PRO A 45 31.89 -9.16 0.44
N LEU A 46 32.89 -9.22 1.33
CA LEU A 46 34.01 -8.29 1.33
C LEU A 46 34.84 -8.38 0.03
N HIS A 47 35.04 -9.59 -0.50
CA HIS A 47 35.79 -9.80 -1.74
C HIS A 47 35.11 -9.13 -2.94
N ALA A 48 33.78 -9.21 -3.07
CA ALA A 48 33.05 -8.60 -4.17
C ALA A 48 33.14 -7.07 -4.14
N LEU A 49 33.12 -6.49 -2.92
CA LEU A 49 33.33 -5.05 -2.75
C LEU A 49 34.77 -4.64 -3.08
N ALA A 50 35.75 -5.44 -2.68
CA ALA A 50 37.16 -5.20 -2.99
C ALA A 50 37.44 -5.26 -4.51
N GLU A 51 36.86 -6.24 -5.20
CA GLU A 51 36.94 -6.35 -6.66
C GLU A 51 36.28 -5.15 -7.36
N HIS A 52 35.11 -4.72 -6.88
CA HIS A 52 34.44 -3.54 -7.40
C HIS A 52 35.27 -2.27 -7.23
N LEU A 53 35.89 -2.07 -6.06
CA LEU A 53 36.76 -0.93 -5.82
C LEU A 53 38.05 -0.99 -6.65
N ALA A 54 38.64 -2.17 -6.84
CA ALA A 54 39.81 -2.34 -7.72
C ALA A 54 39.52 -2.00 -9.18
N GLN A 55 38.29 -2.23 -9.65
CA GLN A 55 37.86 -1.84 -11.00
C GLN A 55 37.70 -0.31 -11.14
N LEU A 56 37.22 0.36 -10.10
CA LEU A 56 36.99 1.81 -10.09
C LEU A 56 38.29 2.60 -9.83
N ASP A 57 39.17 2.06 -8.99
CA ASP A 57 40.43 2.67 -8.59
C ASP A 57 41.58 1.68 -8.74
N GLN A 58 42.31 1.85 -9.84
CA GLN A 58 43.43 0.99 -10.25
C GLN A 58 44.71 1.24 -9.44
N GLN A 59 44.69 2.08 -8.40
CA GLN A 59 45.85 2.31 -7.54
C GLN A 59 46.17 1.13 -6.61
N ARG A 60 45.19 0.25 -6.34
CA ARG A 60 45.35 -0.94 -5.49
C ARG A 60 44.71 -2.15 -6.16
N ASP A 61 45.32 -3.32 -5.97
CA ASP A 61 44.74 -4.60 -6.38
C ASP A 61 43.63 -5.05 -5.41
N ALA A 62 42.90 -6.11 -5.80
CA ALA A 62 41.77 -6.61 -5.01
C ALA A 62 42.20 -7.08 -3.61
N GLU A 63 43.40 -7.63 -3.44
CA GLU A 63 43.93 -8.05 -2.13
C GLU A 63 44.27 -6.83 -1.25
N GLY A 64 44.88 -5.79 -1.82
CA GLY A 64 45.15 -4.53 -1.12
C GLY A 64 43.86 -3.81 -0.71
N TRP A 65 42.85 -3.80 -1.57
CA TRP A 65 41.52 -3.29 -1.24
C TRP A 65 40.83 -4.11 -0.14
N ALA A 66 40.94 -5.43 -0.18
CA ALA A 66 40.37 -6.30 0.85
C ALA A 66 41.00 -6.04 2.23
N ALA A 67 42.33 -5.85 2.30
CA ALA A 67 43.02 -5.52 3.55
C ALA A 67 42.61 -4.14 4.09
N ALA A 68 42.54 -3.13 3.22
CA ALA A 68 42.12 -1.78 3.59
C ALA A 68 40.64 -1.73 4.06
N LEU A 69 39.75 -2.45 3.36
CA LEU A 69 38.35 -2.58 3.76
C LEU A 69 38.23 -3.27 5.11
N LYS A 70 38.97 -4.36 5.34
CA LYS A 70 38.96 -5.05 6.64
C LYS A 70 39.41 -4.14 7.77
N GLN A 71 40.50 -3.39 7.58
CA GLN A 71 41.00 -2.42 8.56
C GLN A 71 39.97 -1.31 8.85
N ALA A 72 39.36 -0.72 7.82
CA ALA A 72 38.36 0.32 7.99
C ALA A 72 37.09 -0.19 8.70
N ILE A 73 36.65 -1.41 8.39
CA ILE A 73 35.50 -2.05 9.05
C ILE A 73 35.81 -2.39 10.51
N GLU A 74 36.99 -2.92 10.82
CA GLU A 74 37.41 -3.23 12.20
C GLU A 74 37.52 -1.96 13.06
N ALA A 75 37.97 -0.83 12.48
CA ALA A 75 37.99 0.46 13.16
C ALA A 75 36.57 1.01 13.47
N ASN A 76 35.55 0.54 12.76
CA ASN A 76 34.17 1.04 12.79
C ASN A 76 33.16 -0.02 13.31
N HIS A 77 33.51 -0.71 14.40
CA HIS A 77 32.65 -1.71 15.06
C HIS A 77 31.31 -1.16 15.57
N ASN A 78 31.19 0.16 15.71
CA ASN A 78 29.95 0.84 16.08
C ASN A 78 28.93 0.90 14.94
N VAL A 79 29.33 0.62 13.70
CA VAL A 79 28.49 0.67 12.49
C VAL A 79 28.42 -0.67 11.78
N PHE A 80 29.52 -1.42 11.76
CA PHE A 80 29.66 -2.66 11.01
C PHE A 80 29.99 -3.85 11.92
N SER A 81 29.58 -5.04 11.50
CA SER A 81 30.08 -6.32 12.00
C SER A 81 30.63 -7.18 10.86
N LEU A 82 31.60 -8.03 11.16
CA LEU A 82 32.13 -9.02 10.22
C LEU A 82 31.56 -10.39 10.57
N GLU A 83 30.87 -11.01 9.62
CA GLU A 83 30.34 -12.38 9.74
C GLU A 83 31.07 -13.31 8.77
N GLU A 84 31.59 -14.44 9.24
CA GLU A 84 32.12 -15.49 8.37
C GLU A 84 31.04 -16.56 8.15
N ARG A 85 30.68 -16.81 6.89
CA ARG A 85 29.71 -17.86 6.51
C ARG A 85 30.26 -18.64 5.32
N ASP A 86 30.28 -19.97 5.43
CA ASP A 86 30.75 -20.88 4.38
C ASP A 86 32.14 -20.53 3.81
N GLY A 87 33.04 -20.01 4.67
CA GLY A 87 34.40 -19.60 4.30
C GLY A 87 34.47 -18.25 3.56
N VAL A 88 33.37 -17.49 3.50
CA VAL A 88 33.29 -16.15 2.91
C VAL A 88 33.05 -15.12 4.01
N LEU A 89 33.84 -14.05 4.00
CA LEU A 89 33.73 -12.94 4.94
C LEU A 89 32.72 -11.90 4.43
N TYR A 90 31.68 -11.64 5.21
CA TYR A 90 30.64 -10.65 4.94
C TYR A 90 30.79 -9.43 5.84
N ILE A 91 30.66 -8.26 5.25
CA ILE A 91 30.43 -7.01 5.96
C ILE A 91 28.92 -6.93 6.22
N VAL A 92 28.53 -6.69 7.47
CA VAL A 92 27.14 -6.63 7.89
C VAL A 92 26.86 -5.31 8.59
N THR A 93 25.79 -4.65 8.19
CA THR A 93 25.30 -3.40 8.82
C THR A 93 23.80 -3.29 8.63
N THR A 94 23.16 -2.33 9.26
CA THR A 94 21.74 -1.99 9.09
C THR A 94 21.63 -0.65 8.37
N ARG A 95 20.44 -0.28 7.85
CA ARG A 95 20.26 1.05 7.24
C ARG A 95 20.44 2.18 8.26
N GLU A 96 20.21 1.90 9.54
CA GLU A 96 20.43 2.84 10.64
C GLU A 96 21.91 3.12 10.94
N GLY A 97 22.85 2.37 10.33
CA GLY A 97 24.27 2.53 10.63
C GLY A 97 24.66 1.95 11.98
N ARG A 98 24.02 0.85 12.38
CA ARG A 98 24.38 0.08 13.56
C ARG A 98 24.69 -1.37 13.16
N PRO A 99 25.64 -2.04 13.84
CA PRO A 99 25.81 -3.48 13.67
C PRO A 99 24.47 -4.14 14.03
N PRO A 100 24.04 -5.16 13.28
CA PRO A 100 22.85 -5.90 13.66
C PRO A 100 23.05 -6.40 15.08
N GLN A 101 22.11 -6.07 15.98
CA GLN A 101 22.11 -6.71 17.28
C GLN A 101 22.01 -8.21 17.00
N PRO A 102 22.85 -9.06 17.62
CA PRO A 102 22.53 -10.47 17.64
C PRO A 102 21.11 -10.52 18.18
N VAL A 103 20.19 -11.04 17.37
CA VAL A 103 18.90 -11.47 17.90
C VAL A 103 19.32 -12.32 19.07
N GLU A 104 19.07 -11.86 20.31
CA GLU A 104 19.24 -12.73 21.48
C GLU A 104 18.58 -14.01 21.04
N GLU A 105 19.33 -15.12 21.04
CA GLU A 105 18.74 -16.43 20.82
C GLU A 105 17.50 -16.42 21.70
N VAL A 106 16.32 -16.35 21.08
CA VAL A 106 15.05 -16.28 21.79
C VAL A 106 15.20 -17.31 22.89
N ASP A 107 15.06 -16.92 24.16
CA ASP A 107 15.44 -17.78 25.27
C ASP A 107 14.75 -19.14 25.12
N ALA A 108 15.51 -20.10 24.60
CA ALA A 108 14.99 -21.40 24.24
C ALA A 108 14.77 -22.24 25.49
N ALA A 109 15.13 -21.74 26.69
CA ALA A 109 14.75 -22.35 27.96
C ALA A 109 13.22 -22.47 28.09
N HIS A 110 12.45 -21.69 27.33
CA HIS A 110 10.99 -21.78 27.29
C HIS A 110 10.40 -22.20 25.94
N MET A 111 11.23 -22.48 24.92
CA MET A 111 10.74 -23.04 23.66
C MET A 111 10.48 -24.55 23.78
N LEU A 112 9.29 -24.95 23.31
CA LEU A 112 8.75 -26.31 23.34
C LEU A 112 9.74 -27.43 22.93
N PRO A 113 10.62 -27.27 21.92
CA PRO A 113 11.52 -28.33 21.47
C PRO A 113 12.52 -28.83 22.52
N ARG A 114 12.96 -27.96 23.47
CA ARG A 114 13.89 -28.37 24.55
C ARG A 114 13.17 -29.01 25.74
N ARG A 115 11.92 -28.63 26.02
CA ARG A 115 11.10 -29.26 27.09
C ARG A 115 10.77 -30.73 26.83
N PHE A 116 10.87 -31.20 25.59
CA PHE A 116 10.71 -32.61 25.24
C PHE A 116 11.97 -33.46 25.48
N GLN A 117 13.15 -32.84 25.67
CA GLN A 117 14.42 -33.54 25.84
C GLN A 117 14.90 -33.57 27.31
N GLU A 118 14.41 -32.67 28.15
CA GLU A 118 14.70 -32.70 29.59
C GLU A 118 13.63 -33.49 30.37
N PRO A 119 14.02 -34.49 31.18
CA PRO A 119 13.06 -35.23 31.99
C PRO A 119 12.46 -34.32 33.07
N PRO A 120 11.14 -34.38 33.31
CA PRO A 120 10.48 -33.47 34.25
C PRO A 120 10.99 -33.68 35.70
N PRO A 121 11.15 -32.61 36.49
CA PRO A 121 11.49 -32.72 37.89
C PRO A 121 10.40 -33.49 38.65
N THR A 122 10.81 -34.41 39.51
CA THR A 122 9.89 -35.30 40.24
C THR A 122 9.01 -34.49 41.20
N ALA A 123 7.72 -34.39 40.88
CA ALA A 123 6.75 -33.69 41.71
C ALA A 123 6.56 -34.38 43.08
N PRO A 124 6.47 -33.64 44.19
CA PRO A 124 6.14 -34.21 45.50
C PRO A 124 4.67 -34.64 45.56
N ARG A 125 4.42 -35.83 46.13
CA ARG A 125 3.08 -36.42 46.25
C ARG A 125 2.19 -35.61 47.20
N LEU A 126 1.10 -35.05 46.66
CA LEU A 126 0.03 -34.43 47.43
C LEU A 126 -0.87 -35.50 48.09
N ALA A 127 -1.13 -35.32 49.39
CA ALA A 127 -1.99 -36.21 50.18
C ALA A 127 -3.48 -36.02 49.85
N ARG A 128 -4.20 -37.14 49.72
CA ARG A 128 -5.64 -37.21 49.40
C ARG A 128 -6.49 -36.60 50.53
N ARG A 129 -7.39 -35.67 50.20
CA ARG A 129 -8.49 -35.21 51.07
C ARG A 129 -9.69 -36.16 50.94
N GLY A 130 -10.23 -36.59 52.07
CA GLY A 130 -11.40 -37.48 52.16
C GLY A 130 -12.75 -36.77 51.92
N PRO A 131 -13.85 -37.52 51.75
CA PRO A 131 -15.14 -37.00 51.32
C PRO A 131 -16.01 -36.52 52.49
N ALA A 132 -16.86 -35.52 52.23
CA ALA A 132 -17.90 -35.04 53.15
C ALA A 132 -19.30 -35.11 52.48
N PRO A 133 -20.39 -35.22 53.27
CA PRO A 133 -21.56 -36.02 52.92
C PRO A 133 -22.75 -35.25 52.32
N ALA A 134 -23.69 -36.03 51.78
CA ALA A 134 -24.93 -35.62 51.12
C ALA A 134 -26.05 -35.16 52.08
N ALA A 135 -26.94 -34.29 51.60
CA ALA A 135 -28.26 -34.02 52.18
C ALA A 135 -29.36 -34.00 51.10
N ARG A 136 -30.56 -34.44 51.51
CA ARG A 136 -31.76 -34.81 50.74
C ARG A 136 -32.90 -33.74 50.88
N PRO A 137 -34.07 -33.87 50.21
CA PRO A 137 -34.74 -32.78 49.46
C PRO A 137 -36.12 -32.27 49.98
N ALA A 138 -36.66 -31.28 49.23
CA ALA A 138 -38.08 -30.89 48.96
C ALA A 138 -38.91 -30.22 50.10
N PRO A 139 -40.03 -29.46 49.84
CA PRO A 139 -40.88 -29.40 48.64
C PRO A 139 -41.45 -28.01 48.19
N GLU A 140 -42.26 -28.06 47.11
CA GLU A 140 -43.09 -27.03 46.43
C GLU A 140 -44.31 -26.53 47.25
N GLU A 141 -44.83 -25.32 46.92
CA GLU A 141 -46.20 -25.09 46.37
C GLU A 141 -46.60 -23.57 46.22
N VAL A 142 -46.99 -23.19 44.98
CA VAL A 142 -48.12 -22.33 44.46
C VAL A 142 -48.70 -21.12 45.25
N LEU A 143 -49.29 -20.01 44.73
CA LEU A 143 -50.02 -19.53 43.51
C LEU A 143 -50.07 -17.96 43.62
N ALA A 144 -49.87 -17.10 42.59
CA ALA A 144 -50.79 -16.60 41.54
C ALA A 144 -51.14 -15.08 41.61
N ALA A 145 -51.51 -14.55 40.42
CA ALA A 145 -52.19 -13.28 40.03
C ALA A 145 -51.28 -12.20 39.39
N GLU A 146 -51.24 -12.05 38.05
CA GLU A 146 -52.13 -11.23 37.16
C GLU A 146 -51.94 -9.71 37.35
N ALA A 147 -51.84 -8.82 36.36
CA ALA A 147 -52.14 -8.81 34.93
C ALA A 147 -51.49 -7.56 34.28
N ALA A 148 -51.31 -7.56 32.94
CA ALA A 148 -51.78 -6.52 32.00
C ALA A 148 -50.95 -6.50 30.70
N GLU A 149 -51.68 -6.52 29.58
CA GLU A 149 -51.22 -6.62 28.19
C GLU A 149 -51.22 -5.26 27.46
N GLN A 150 -50.24 -5.13 26.55
CA GLN A 150 -50.28 -4.46 25.22
C GLN A 150 -50.34 -2.90 25.17
N PRO A 151 -50.01 -2.24 24.02
CA PRO A 151 -49.62 -2.77 22.70
C PRO A 151 -48.38 -2.10 22.03
N VAL A 152 -48.08 -2.66 20.86
CA VAL A 152 -47.20 -2.25 19.75
C VAL A 152 -47.47 -0.84 19.22
N ALA A 153 -46.41 -0.11 18.85
CA ALA A 153 -46.45 1.00 17.91
C ALA A 153 -45.15 1.11 17.10
N GLU A 154 -45.23 0.87 15.79
CA GLU A 154 -44.32 1.44 14.80
C GLU A 154 -44.55 2.96 14.70
N PRO A 155 -43.53 3.73 14.31
CA PRO A 155 -43.79 4.65 13.20
C PRO A 155 -42.63 4.77 12.19
N ALA A 156 -42.99 4.53 10.94
CA ALA A 156 -42.84 5.43 9.78
C ALA A 156 -41.49 6.12 9.51
N GLU A 157 -41.00 5.83 8.29
CA GLU A 157 -40.16 6.66 7.44
C GLU A 157 -40.52 8.15 7.52
N ARG A 158 -39.50 8.99 7.75
CA ARG A 158 -39.51 10.39 7.33
C ARG A 158 -38.47 10.57 6.24
N VAL A 159 -38.98 10.76 5.04
CA VAL A 159 -38.28 11.41 3.93
C VAL A 159 -38.11 12.88 4.32
N ALA A 160 -36.90 13.28 4.71
CA ALA A 160 -36.56 14.69 4.83
C ALA A 160 -36.23 15.19 3.43
N ALA A 161 -37.13 16.02 2.91
CA ALA A 161 -36.94 16.79 1.70
C ALA A 161 -35.73 17.71 1.84
N VAL A 162 -35.05 17.87 0.71
CA VAL A 162 -33.98 18.82 0.43
C VAL A 162 -34.42 20.22 0.83
N GLU A 163 -33.78 20.79 1.85
CA GLU A 163 -33.71 22.24 2.03
C GLU A 163 -32.43 22.71 1.34
N ALA A 164 -32.61 23.36 0.19
CA ALA A 164 -31.56 24.06 -0.51
C ALA A 164 -31.05 25.16 0.42
N GLU A 165 -29.86 24.94 0.98
CA GLU A 165 -29.16 25.95 1.73
C GLU A 165 -28.84 27.10 0.78
N ALA A 166 -29.43 28.25 1.09
CA ALA A 166 -29.32 29.46 0.33
C ALA A 166 -27.84 29.85 0.17
N ALA A 167 -27.49 30.23 -1.06
CA ALA A 167 -26.20 30.82 -1.38
C ALA A 167 -25.84 31.91 -0.36
N PRO A 168 -24.62 31.90 0.21
CA PRO A 168 -24.17 33.01 1.03
C PRO A 168 -24.14 34.27 0.16
N ALA A 169 -24.91 35.25 0.59
CA ALA A 169 -24.91 36.59 0.08
C ALA A 169 -23.49 37.17 0.17
N SER A 170 -23.00 37.68 -0.97
CA SER A 170 -22.02 38.75 -1.12
C SER A 170 -21.13 39.01 0.11
N ALA A 171 -20.09 38.20 0.26
CA ALA A 171 -18.88 38.65 0.93
C ALA A 171 -18.12 39.52 -0.07
N GLU A 172 -18.22 40.84 0.06
CA GLU A 172 -17.13 41.70 -0.40
C GLU A 172 -15.87 41.17 0.26
N ILE A 173 -14.95 40.62 -0.55
CA ILE A 173 -13.63 40.22 -0.07
C ILE A 173 -12.95 41.54 0.32
N GLU A 174 -12.99 41.89 1.62
CA GLU A 174 -12.02 42.82 2.17
C GLU A 174 -10.67 42.15 1.94
N VAL A 175 -9.97 42.61 0.90
CA VAL A 175 -8.65 42.13 0.51
C VAL A 175 -7.68 42.51 1.63
N ALA A 176 -7.65 41.70 2.67
CA ALA A 176 -6.64 41.73 3.71
C ALA A 176 -5.32 41.31 3.05
N ASP A 177 -4.55 42.33 2.66
CA ASP A 177 -3.14 42.32 2.33
C ASP A 177 -2.69 41.16 1.40
N LEU A 178 -2.86 41.35 0.08
CA LEU A 178 -2.38 40.41 -0.97
C LEU A 178 -0.91 39.98 -0.78
N ALA A 179 -0.11 40.77 -0.05
CA ALA A 179 1.27 40.47 0.28
C ALA A 179 1.46 39.32 1.29
N GLN A 180 0.40 38.88 1.98
CA GLN A 180 0.44 37.81 2.98
C GLN A 180 -0.09 36.47 2.45
N LEU A 181 -0.69 36.45 1.25
CA LEU A 181 -1.20 35.25 0.63
C LEU A 181 -0.06 34.50 -0.06
N ASP A 182 -0.06 33.17 0.05
CA ASP A 182 0.81 32.35 -0.78
C ASP A 182 0.30 32.29 -2.23
N ASP A 183 1.18 31.91 -3.16
CA ASP A 183 0.84 31.87 -4.60
C ASP A 183 -0.34 30.92 -4.89
N ALA A 184 -0.50 29.85 -4.12
CA ALA A 184 -1.57 28.88 -4.29
C ALA A 184 -2.93 29.43 -3.84
N GLN A 185 -2.96 30.19 -2.74
CA GLN A 185 -4.11 30.92 -2.24
C GLN A 185 -4.53 32.01 -3.23
N LEU A 186 -3.55 32.75 -3.78
CA LEU A 186 -3.82 33.75 -4.79
C LEU A 186 -4.39 33.13 -6.07
N GLN A 187 -3.80 32.03 -6.55
CA GLN A 187 -4.32 31.29 -7.71
C GLN A 187 -5.76 30.81 -7.46
N ALA A 188 -6.05 30.26 -6.28
CA ALA A 188 -7.39 29.81 -5.92
C ALA A 188 -8.42 30.95 -5.89
N LEU A 189 -8.04 32.13 -5.37
CA LEU A 189 -8.89 33.32 -5.36
C LEU A 189 -9.16 33.83 -6.78
N VAL A 190 -8.13 33.93 -7.62
CA VAL A 190 -8.28 34.34 -9.03
C VAL A 190 -9.18 33.37 -9.78
N ALA A 191 -8.97 32.06 -9.63
CA ALA A 191 -9.81 31.04 -10.24
C ALA A 191 -11.27 31.14 -9.76
N ALA A 192 -11.50 31.39 -8.47
CA ALA A 192 -12.85 31.56 -7.92
C ALA A 192 -13.57 32.80 -8.48
N GLU A 193 -12.85 33.91 -8.68
CA GLU A 193 -13.42 35.12 -9.29
C GLU A 193 -13.70 34.94 -10.79
N LEU A 194 -12.78 34.32 -11.53
CA LEU A 194 -12.99 34.00 -12.95
C LEU A 194 -14.17 33.05 -13.16
N ALA A 195 -14.35 32.06 -12.28
CA ALA A 195 -15.49 31.14 -12.32
C ALA A 195 -16.85 31.84 -12.14
N ARG A 196 -16.88 33.01 -11.48
CA ARG A 196 -18.10 33.82 -11.28
C ARG A 196 -18.43 34.69 -12.49
N MET A 197 -17.47 34.93 -13.38
CA MET A 197 -17.67 35.78 -14.56
C MET A 197 -18.37 34.98 -15.67
N PRO A 198 -19.59 35.36 -16.10
CA PRO A 198 -20.35 34.60 -17.10
C PRO A 198 -19.74 34.65 -18.51
N GLU A 199 -18.86 35.62 -18.77
CA GLU A 199 -18.16 35.80 -20.05
C GLU A 199 -16.88 34.96 -20.14
N VAL A 200 -16.45 34.38 -19.02
CA VAL A 200 -15.22 33.59 -18.94
C VAL A 200 -15.59 32.14 -18.74
N THR A 201 -14.88 31.26 -19.43
CA THR A 201 -14.97 29.82 -19.25
C THR A 201 -13.61 29.25 -18.90
N GLY A 202 -13.60 28.17 -18.13
CA GLY A 202 -12.39 27.57 -17.59
C GLY A 202 -12.35 26.08 -17.84
N PHE A 203 -11.14 25.56 -18.06
CA PHE A 203 -10.84 24.14 -18.03
C PHE A 203 -9.51 23.95 -17.30
N ALA A 204 -9.53 23.14 -16.24
CA ALA A 204 -8.39 23.01 -15.32
C ALA A 204 -7.92 24.40 -14.81
N ASP A 205 -6.63 24.71 -14.97
CA ASP A 205 -6.05 26.01 -14.58
C ASP A 205 -6.10 27.07 -15.70
N ALA A 206 -6.66 26.74 -16.87
CA ALA A 206 -6.73 27.65 -18.00
C ALA A 206 -8.10 28.33 -18.10
N TRP A 207 -8.10 29.59 -18.51
CA TRP A 207 -9.29 30.44 -18.64
C TRP A 207 -9.27 31.21 -19.94
N MET A 208 -10.44 31.40 -20.56
CA MET A 208 -10.60 32.16 -21.79
C MET A 208 -11.98 32.82 -21.86
N LEU A 209 -12.12 33.89 -22.63
CA LEU A 209 -13.42 34.47 -22.95
C LEU A 209 -14.25 33.47 -23.78
N ASP A 210 -15.52 33.27 -23.45
CA ASP A 210 -16.38 32.29 -24.15
C ASP A 210 -16.55 32.63 -25.65
N GLU A 211 -16.51 33.92 -26.00
CA GLU A 211 -16.59 34.37 -27.41
C GLU A 211 -15.39 33.94 -28.25
N ASP A 212 -14.23 33.77 -27.62
CA ASP A 212 -12.98 33.37 -28.28
C ASP A 212 -12.84 31.85 -28.41
N VAL A 213 -13.75 31.06 -27.82
CA VAL A 213 -13.70 29.59 -27.84
C VAL A 213 -14.25 29.04 -29.16
N PRO A 214 -13.42 28.40 -30.01
CA PRO A 214 -13.91 27.67 -31.18
C PRO A 214 -14.99 26.64 -30.82
N ARG A 215 -15.98 26.50 -31.69
CA ARG A 215 -17.02 25.47 -31.54
C ARG A 215 -16.60 24.19 -32.24
N LEU A 216 -16.78 23.05 -31.56
CA LEU A 216 -16.70 21.74 -32.21
C LEU A 216 -18.06 21.37 -32.80
N SER A 217 -18.05 20.87 -34.04
CA SER A 217 -19.27 20.33 -34.64
C SER A 217 -19.58 18.95 -34.07
N ARG A 218 -20.84 18.51 -34.16
CA ARG A 218 -21.22 17.13 -33.84
C ARG A 218 -20.44 16.09 -34.66
N GLY A 219 -20.03 16.46 -35.87
CA GLY A 219 -19.18 15.62 -36.71
C GLY A 219 -17.78 15.44 -36.11
N ASP A 220 -17.22 16.48 -35.51
CA ASP A 220 -15.91 16.44 -34.85
C ASP A 220 -15.94 15.55 -33.61
N LEU A 221 -16.96 15.74 -32.74
CA LEU A 221 -17.17 14.88 -31.57
C LEU A 221 -17.28 13.40 -31.96
N ARG A 222 -18.04 13.09 -33.02
CA ARG A 222 -18.14 11.72 -33.54
C ARG A 222 -16.79 11.17 -34.01
N ARG A 223 -16.02 11.96 -34.76
CA ARG A 223 -14.68 11.56 -35.24
C ARG A 223 -13.71 11.34 -34.09
N ILE A 224 -13.73 12.19 -33.07
CA ILE A 224 -12.90 12.04 -31.86
C ILE A 224 -13.23 10.73 -31.16
N ARG A 225 -14.53 10.45 -30.93
CA ARG A 225 -14.97 9.20 -30.31
C ARG A 225 -14.58 7.96 -31.11
N GLU A 226 -14.83 7.97 -32.42
CA GLU A 226 -14.45 6.87 -33.31
C GLU A 226 -12.94 6.62 -33.27
N TYR A 227 -12.14 7.69 -33.22
CA TYR A 227 -10.69 7.60 -33.16
C TYR A 227 -10.16 7.04 -31.82
N ILE A 228 -10.72 7.47 -30.69
CA ILE A 228 -10.36 6.91 -29.37
C ILE A 228 -10.68 5.42 -29.33
N LEU A 229 -11.85 5.01 -29.86
CA LEU A 229 -12.24 3.60 -29.92
C LEU A 229 -11.34 2.78 -30.84
N GLU A 230 -10.92 3.34 -31.99
CA GLU A 230 -9.99 2.68 -32.92
C GLU A 230 -8.61 2.43 -32.30
N ARG A 231 -8.15 3.34 -31.43
CA ARG A 231 -6.88 3.20 -30.71
C ARG A 231 -6.95 2.28 -29.50
N GLU A 232 -8.16 1.90 -29.06
CA GLU A 232 -8.43 1.04 -27.90
C GLU A 232 -7.80 1.52 -26.58
N GLN A 233 -7.46 2.82 -26.47
CA GLN A 233 -6.89 3.42 -25.27
C GLN A 233 -7.23 4.92 -25.16
N PRO A 234 -7.16 5.52 -23.96
CA PRO A 234 -7.28 6.97 -23.79
C PRO A 234 -6.19 7.71 -24.57
N LEU A 235 -6.53 8.86 -25.15
CA LEU A 235 -5.64 9.61 -26.03
C LEU A 235 -5.35 11.02 -25.51
N PRO A 236 -4.14 11.55 -25.74
CA PRO A 236 -3.80 12.90 -25.34
C PRO A 236 -4.52 13.95 -26.20
N ASP A 237 -4.88 15.06 -25.57
CA ASP A 237 -5.48 16.21 -26.23
C ASP A 237 -4.62 16.71 -27.41
N THR A 238 -3.31 16.67 -27.27
CA THR A 238 -2.36 17.01 -28.34
C THR A 238 -2.52 16.14 -29.59
N GLU A 239 -2.73 14.82 -29.45
CA GLU A 239 -2.96 13.91 -30.58
C GLU A 239 -4.33 14.15 -31.20
N LEU A 240 -5.36 14.36 -30.38
CA LEU A 240 -6.72 14.62 -30.85
C LEU A 240 -6.78 15.92 -31.68
N VAL A 241 -6.12 16.99 -31.24
CA VAL A 241 -6.03 18.25 -32.00
C VAL A 241 -5.26 18.04 -33.32
N GLU A 242 -4.11 17.37 -33.29
CA GLU A 242 -3.27 17.23 -34.48
C GLU A 242 -3.87 16.29 -35.53
N VAL A 243 -4.41 15.14 -35.11
CA VAL A 243 -4.85 14.08 -36.02
C VAL A 243 -6.31 14.24 -36.40
N VAL A 244 -7.19 14.54 -35.44
CA VAL A 244 -8.64 14.58 -35.69
C VAL A 244 -9.07 15.96 -36.17
N LEU A 245 -8.62 17.03 -35.50
CA LEU A 245 -8.92 18.41 -35.90
C LEU A 245 -7.98 18.94 -37.00
N GLY A 246 -6.82 18.30 -37.20
CA GLY A 246 -5.89 18.65 -38.27
C GLY A 246 -5.07 19.93 -38.00
N VAL A 247 -5.01 20.39 -36.75
CA VAL A 247 -4.31 21.62 -36.37
C VAL A 247 -2.90 21.28 -35.89
N ARG A 248 -1.88 21.79 -36.59
CA ARG A 248 -0.47 21.51 -36.25
C ARG A 248 -0.05 22.29 -35.00
N ARG A 249 0.85 21.72 -34.18
CA ARG A 249 1.48 22.41 -33.03
C ARG A 249 2.09 23.79 -33.34
N THR A 250 2.55 24.01 -34.58
CA THR A 250 3.16 25.28 -35.00
C THR A 250 2.12 26.34 -35.40
N ALA A 251 0.84 25.99 -35.43
CA ALA A 251 -0.22 26.94 -35.80
C ALA A 251 -0.43 27.95 -34.66
N PRO A 252 -0.67 29.24 -34.98
CA PRO A 252 -0.81 30.28 -33.96
C PRO A 252 -2.06 30.08 -33.08
N ASP A 253 -3.07 29.39 -33.59
CA ASP A 253 -4.32 29.07 -32.89
C ASP A 253 -4.30 27.70 -32.17
N TYR A 254 -3.17 26.98 -32.19
CA TYR A 254 -3.09 25.62 -31.65
C TYR A 254 -3.53 25.53 -30.18
N GLU A 255 -3.02 26.41 -29.32
CA GLU A 255 -3.37 26.40 -27.89
C GLU A 255 -4.85 26.74 -27.65
N VAL A 256 -5.41 27.64 -28.47
CA VAL A 256 -6.84 27.99 -28.43
C VAL A 256 -7.70 26.79 -28.83
N GLN A 257 -7.30 26.06 -29.87
CA GLN A 257 -7.98 24.83 -30.31
C GLN A 257 -7.86 23.72 -29.26
N ARG A 258 -6.69 23.58 -28.61
CA ARG A 258 -6.49 22.60 -27.53
C ARG A 258 -7.35 22.92 -26.32
N PHE A 259 -7.42 24.19 -25.91
CA PHE A 259 -8.32 24.62 -24.84
C PHE A 259 -9.78 24.33 -25.18
N ALA A 260 -10.22 24.69 -26.38
CA ALA A 260 -11.59 24.46 -26.84
C ALA A 260 -11.94 22.98 -26.92
N LEU A 261 -11.02 22.12 -27.37
CA LEU A 261 -11.20 20.68 -27.34
C LEU A 261 -11.52 20.20 -25.92
N ASN A 262 -10.64 20.52 -24.96
CA ASN A 262 -10.77 20.05 -23.59
C ASN A 262 -12.07 20.52 -22.93
N LEU A 263 -12.39 21.81 -23.05
CA LEU A 263 -13.62 22.38 -22.51
C LEU A 263 -14.88 21.76 -23.12
N ARG A 264 -14.89 21.50 -24.44
CA ARG A 264 -16.07 20.93 -25.10
C ARG A 264 -16.26 19.46 -24.78
N LEU A 265 -15.17 18.69 -24.70
CA LEU A 265 -15.25 17.30 -24.29
C LEU A 265 -15.71 17.16 -22.82
N SER A 266 -15.33 18.09 -21.93
CA SER A 266 -15.78 18.04 -20.52
C SER A 266 -17.27 18.29 -20.34
N GLN A 267 -17.93 18.90 -21.33
CA GLN A 267 -19.36 19.19 -21.31
C GLN A 267 -20.21 18.02 -21.86
N GLU A 268 -19.57 17.03 -22.48
CA GLU A 268 -20.23 15.93 -23.19
C GLU A 268 -20.17 14.64 -22.37
N GLU A 269 -21.33 14.00 -22.11
CA GLU A 269 -21.40 12.81 -21.25
C GLU A 269 -20.73 11.54 -21.82
N ASP A 270 -20.40 11.54 -23.12
CA ASP A 270 -19.79 10.40 -23.79
C ASP A 270 -18.27 10.36 -23.66
N PHE A 271 -17.68 11.42 -23.14
CA PHE A 271 -16.25 11.55 -22.88
C PHE A 271 -16.00 11.63 -21.39
N GLU A 272 -14.88 11.05 -20.96
CA GLU A 272 -14.43 11.10 -19.59
C GLU A 272 -12.99 11.62 -19.58
N PHE A 273 -12.75 12.67 -18.80
CA PHE A 273 -11.40 13.18 -18.59
C PHE A 273 -10.64 12.24 -17.64
N VAL A 274 -9.53 11.69 -18.12
CA VAL A 274 -8.66 10.77 -17.38
C VAL A 274 -7.21 11.23 -17.38
N GLY A 275 -6.97 12.51 -17.65
CA GLY A 275 -5.64 13.11 -17.68
C GLY A 275 -5.09 13.49 -16.31
N VAL A 276 -3.87 14.00 -16.32
CA VAL A 276 -3.16 14.52 -15.15
C VAL A 276 -2.59 15.91 -15.48
N PRO A 277 -2.14 16.70 -14.49
CA PRO A 277 -1.50 17.98 -14.77
C PRO A 277 -0.34 17.81 -15.78
N GLY A 278 -0.35 18.60 -16.86
CA GLY A 278 0.66 18.52 -17.92
C GLY A 278 0.49 17.40 -18.95
N ASN A 279 -0.48 16.50 -18.79
CA ASN A 279 -0.80 15.46 -19.78
C ASN A 279 -2.30 15.14 -19.75
N TYR A 280 -3.07 15.85 -20.57
CA TYR A 280 -4.53 15.73 -20.63
C TYR A 280 -4.93 14.58 -21.53
N LEU A 281 -5.61 13.58 -20.96
CA LEU A 281 -6.06 12.37 -21.64
C LEU A 281 -7.58 12.31 -21.63
N TRP A 282 -8.14 11.86 -22.76
CA TRP A 282 -9.58 11.66 -22.93
C TRP A 282 -9.90 10.20 -23.22
N SER A 283 -10.90 9.71 -22.49
CA SER A 283 -11.50 8.38 -22.64
C SER A 283 -12.92 8.51 -23.17
N THR A 284 -13.50 7.40 -23.65
CA THR A 284 -14.89 7.33 -24.08
C THR A 284 -15.53 6.00 -23.68
N LYS A 285 -16.87 5.99 -23.58
CA LYS A 285 -17.64 4.78 -23.31
C LYS A 285 -17.38 3.72 -24.38
N GLY A 286 -17.06 2.50 -23.94
CA GLY A 286 -16.82 1.34 -24.80
C GLY A 286 -15.35 0.93 -24.91
N LEU A 287 -14.42 1.67 -24.29
CA LEU A 287 -13.05 1.21 -24.15
C LEU A 287 -12.94 0.00 -23.21
N PRO A 288 -11.94 -0.88 -23.44
CA PRO A 288 -11.60 -1.93 -22.49
C PRO A 288 -11.25 -1.34 -21.12
N ALA A 289 -11.72 -1.98 -20.04
CA ALA A 289 -11.35 -1.58 -18.69
C ALA A 289 -9.85 -1.83 -18.44
N ILE A 290 -9.18 -0.86 -17.82
CA ILE A 290 -7.79 -1.00 -17.40
C ILE A 290 -7.76 -1.71 -16.04
N GLY A 291 -6.96 -2.77 -15.94
CA GLY A 291 -6.78 -3.55 -14.72
C GLY A 291 -7.76 -4.73 -14.55
N THR A 292 -7.98 -5.13 -13.30
CA THR A 292 -8.62 -6.42 -13.00
C THR A 292 -10.13 -6.42 -13.15
N THR A 293 -10.64 -7.54 -13.68
CA THR A 293 -12.07 -7.86 -13.73
C THR A 293 -12.48 -8.85 -12.64
N LYS A 294 -11.54 -9.31 -11.81
CA LYS A 294 -11.77 -10.35 -10.79
C LYS A 294 -12.63 -9.85 -9.62
N ARG A 295 -12.63 -8.54 -9.36
CA ARG A 295 -13.40 -7.88 -8.30
C ARG A 295 -13.89 -6.52 -8.81
N ARG A 296 -15.11 -6.12 -8.45
CA ARG A 296 -15.67 -4.83 -8.92
C ARG A 296 -14.90 -3.67 -8.31
N ALA A 297 -14.70 -2.62 -9.10
CA ALA A 297 -14.00 -1.41 -8.68
C ALA A 297 -14.54 -0.80 -7.38
N ALA A 298 -15.87 -0.76 -7.23
CA ALA A 298 -16.52 -0.23 -6.04
C ALA A 298 -16.25 -1.05 -4.76
N ASP A 299 -16.08 -2.38 -4.90
CA ASP A 299 -15.76 -3.26 -3.77
C ASP A 299 -14.27 -3.09 -3.39
N ILE A 300 -13.36 -2.95 -4.36
CA ILE A 300 -11.93 -2.66 -4.10
C ILE A 300 -11.77 -1.32 -3.35
N GLY A 301 -12.46 -0.26 -3.80
CA GLY A 301 -12.46 1.02 -3.10
C GLY A 301 -13.05 0.94 -1.68
N GLN A 302 -14.04 0.07 -1.45
CA GLN A 302 -14.58 -0.17 -0.12
C GLN A 302 -13.59 -0.91 0.79
N ASP A 303 -12.79 -1.80 0.22
CA ASP A 303 -11.77 -2.55 0.95
C ASP A 303 -10.67 -1.60 1.46
N TYR A 304 -10.23 -0.65 0.61
CA TYR A 304 -9.24 0.40 0.94
C TYR A 304 -9.80 1.64 1.66
N ARG A 305 -11.06 1.64 2.07
CA ARG A 305 -11.70 2.78 2.74
C ARG A 305 -10.93 3.35 3.93
N PHE A 306 -10.22 2.50 4.67
CA PHE A 306 -9.44 2.91 5.85
C PHE A 306 -8.28 3.86 5.50
N LEU A 307 -7.85 3.91 4.24
CA LEU A 307 -6.76 4.78 3.78
C LEU A 307 -7.19 6.21 3.43
N VAL A 308 -8.49 6.52 3.48
CA VAL A 308 -9.01 7.84 3.06
C VAL A 308 -8.38 8.97 3.87
N GLU A 309 -8.23 8.79 5.18
CA GLU A 309 -7.65 9.79 6.08
C GLU A 309 -6.13 9.96 5.83
N GLU A 310 -5.41 8.87 5.63
CA GLU A 310 -3.97 8.88 5.33
C GLU A 310 -3.65 9.61 4.02
N ALA A 311 -4.45 9.37 2.98
CA ALA A 311 -4.28 10.00 1.68
C ALA A 311 -4.55 11.51 1.74
N GLN A 312 -5.55 11.93 2.52
CA GLN A 312 -5.88 13.35 2.71
C GLN A 312 -4.80 14.11 3.49
N ALA A 313 -4.12 13.44 4.42
CA ALA A 313 -3.04 14.04 5.20
C ALA A 313 -1.75 14.26 4.38
N THR A 314 -1.62 13.61 3.23
CA THR A 314 -0.39 13.65 2.43
C THR A 314 -0.46 14.69 1.32
N THR A 315 0.62 15.45 1.14
CA THR A 315 0.75 16.39 0.02
C THR A 315 1.17 15.63 -1.25
N PRO A 316 0.37 15.64 -2.33
CA PRO A 316 0.75 15.00 -3.59
C PRO A 316 2.00 15.61 -4.19
N LEU A 317 2.73 14.80 -4.95
CA LEU A 317 3.98 15.17 -5.62
C LEU A 317 5.12 15.67 -4.71
N SER A 318 5.02 15.50 -3.38
CA SER A 318 6.09 15.88 -2.44
C SER A 318 7.34 15.01 -2.54
N GLU A 319 7.18 13.78 -3.04
CA GLU A 319 8.26 12.81 -3.19
C GLU A 319 8.48 12.45 -4.66
N GLN A 320 9.64 11.87 -4.97
CA GLN A 320 9.96 11.34 -6.30
C GLN A 320 9.88 9.82 -6.37
N VAL A 321 10.11 9.13 -5.26
CA VAL A 321 10.22 7.67 -5.20
C VAL A 321 9.36 7.14 -4.06
N ALA A 322 8.66 6.04 -4.32
CA ALA A 322 7.86 5.31 -3.35
C ALA A 322 8.20 3.82 -3.38
N ASP A 323 8.42 3.24 -2.21
CA ASP A 323 8.63 1.81 -2.04
C ASP A 323 7.37 1.16 -1.47
N HIS A 324 7.07 -0.06 -1.95
CA HIS A 324 5.89 -0.79 -1.51
C HIS A 324 6.11 -2.30 -1.54
N VAL A 325 5.64 -3.00 -0.50
CA VAL A 325 5.72 -4.46 -0.41
C VAL A 325 4.38 -5.04 -0.82
N LEU A 326 4.38 -5.87 -1.86
CA LEU A 326 3.16 -6.45 -2.40
C LEU A 326 2.51 -7.41 -1.41
N THR A 327 1.24 -7.20 -1.13
CA THR A 327 0.42 -8.19 -0.44
C THR A 327 -0.11 -9.25 -1.41
N PHE A 328 -0.67 -10.35 -0.88
CA PHE A 328 -1.35 -11.33 -1.73
C PHE A 328 -2.55 -10.74 -2.45
N TYR A 329 -3.36 -9.93 -1.76
CA TYR A 329 -4.51 -9.25 -2.36
C TYR A 329 -4.09 -8.37 -3.54
N GLU A 330 -3.05 -7.57 -3.36
CA GLU A 330 -2.49 -6.68 -4.39
C GLU A 330 -1.93 -7.46 -5.58
N HIS A 331 -1.14 -8.51 -5.32
CA HIS A 331 -0.58 -9.37 -6.37
C HIS A 331 -1.69 -10.08 -7.16
N TYR A 332 -2.65 -10.68 -6.48
CA TYR A 332 -3.72 -11.47 -7.11
C TYR A 332 -4.67 -10.62 -7.96
N LEU A 333 -4.96 -9.39 -7.50
CA LEU A 333 -5.83 -8.44 -8.18
C LEU A 333 -5.08 -7.47 -9.08
N GLY A 334 -3.74 -7.39 -9.05
CA GLY A 334 -3.00 -6.41 -9.84
C GLY A 334 -3.31 -4.97 -9.48
N VAL A 335 -3.45 -4.70 -8.18
CA VAL A 335 -3.79 -3.37 -7.64
C VAL A 335 -2.76 -2.92 -6.61
N LEU A 336 -2.64 -1.60 -6.43
CA LEU A 336 -1.85 -0.99 -5.35
C LEU A 336 -2.70 0.02 -4.58
N PRO A 337 -2.48 0.20 -3.27
CA PRO A 337 -3.24 1.16 -2.45
C PRO A 337 -2.88 2.60 -2.83
N TYR A 338 -3.84 3.52 -2.73
CA TYR A 338 -3.54 4.96 -2.68
C TYR A 338 -3.35 5.37 -1.22
N ASN A 339 -2.29 4.87 -0.59
CA ASN A 339 -1.89 5.22 0.78
C ASN A 339 -1.04 6.50 0.78
N GLY A 340 -0.64 7.00 1.96
CA GLY A 340 0.18 8.21 2.05
C GLY A 340 1.48 8.12 1.23
N VAL A 341 2.17 6.98 1.26
CA VAL A 341 3.44 6.79 0.54
C VAL A 341 3.26 6.94 -0.98
N LEU A 342 2.27 6.27 -1.57
CA LEU A 342 2.01 6.36 -3.01
C LEU A 342 1.34 7.69 -3.38
N ALA A 343 0.47 8.25 -2.54
CA ALA A 343 -0.13 9.56 -2.76
C ALA A 343 0.93 10.68 -2.88
N ALA A 344 2.03 10.57 -2.14
CA ALA A 344 3.14 11.54 -2.18
C ALA A 344 3.86 11.64 -3.53
N ILE A 345 3.83 10.60 -4.36
CA ILE A 345 4.47 10.61 -5.69
C ILE A 345 3.47 10.77 -6.85
N LEU A 346 2.19 10.51 -6.59
CA LEU A 346 1.13 10.48 -7.60
C LEU A 346 0.55 11.89 -7.83
N PRO A 347 -0.05 12.14 -9.00
CA PRO A 347 -0.58 13.46 -9.32
C PRO A 347 -1.92 13.69 -8.60
N PRO A 348 -2.27 14.96 -8.29
CA PRO A 348 -3.60 15.31 -7.81
C PRO A 348 -4.64 15.27 -8.96
N PRO A 349 -5.94 15.19 -8.64
CA PRO A 349 -7.00 15.38 -9.63
C PRO A 349 -6.92 16.79 -10.24
N VAL A 350 -7.18 16.89 -11.55
CA VAL A 350 -7.20 18.14 -12.31
C VAL A 350 -8.57 18.82 -12.22
N LEU A 351 -9.65 18.04 -12.31
CA LEU A 351 -11.02 18.52 -12.21
C LEU A 351 -11.61 18.12 -10.85
N ALA A 352 -12.49 18.96 -10.30
CA ALA A 352 -13.10 18.71 -8.99
C ALA A 352 -13.93 17.41 -8.93
N ASP A 353 -14.51 17.00 -10.06
CA ASP A 353 -15.31 15.79 -10.21
C ASP A 353 -14.51 14.61 -10.80
N GLN A 354 -13.22 14.78 -11.03
CA GLN A 354 -12.36 13.73 -11.58
C GLN A 354 -12.19 12.58 -10.58
N ARG A 355 -12.69 11.41 -10.95
CA ARG A 355 -12.57 10.19 -10.13
C ARG A 355 -11.43 9.28 -10.54
N VAL A 356 -10.96 9.42 -11.78
CA VAL A 356 -10.02 8.51 -12.40
C VAL A 356 -8.97 9.30 -13.17
N ALA A 357 -7.73 8.84 -13.13
CA ALA A 357 -6.65 9.25 -14.01
C ALA A 357 -5.98 8.01 -14.61
N VAL A 358 -5.46 8.12 -15.82
CA VAL A 358 -4.71 7.06 -16.49
C VAL A 358 -3.24 7.47 -16.56
N LEU A 359 -2.39 6.58 -16.07
CA LEU A 359 -0.96 6.73 -15.97
C LEU A 359 -0.28 5.69 -16.87
N THR A 360 0.91 6.00 -17.34
CA THR A 360 1.76 5.05 -18.08
C THR A 360 2.87 4.57 -17.18
N PHE A 361 2.97 3.27 -17.00
CA PHE A 361 4.04 2.63 -16.26
C PHE A 361 4.99 1.93 -17.22
N GLU A 362 6.28 2.08 -16.95
CA GLU A 362 7.36 1.43 -17.69
C GLU A 362 8.22 0.62 -16.72
N SER A 363 8.54 -0.62 -17.06
CA SER A 363 9.54 -1.39 -16.33
C SER A 363 10.83 -1.46 -17.15
N PRO A 364 11.90 -0.73 -16.76
CA PRO A 364 13.20 -0.79 -17.41
C PRO A 364 13.79 -2.21 -17.45
N GLN A 365 13.41 -3.06 -16.49
CA GLN A 365 13.95 -4.41 -16.32
C GLN A 365 13.31 -5.43 -17.25
N THR A 366 12.01 -5.29 -17.55
CA THR A 366 11.26 -6.21 -18.44
C THR A 366 11.00 -5.60 -19.81
N TYR A 367 11.27 -4.30 -19.99
CA TYR A 367 10.94 -3.51 -21.19
C TYR A 367 9.44 -3.50 -21.50
N GLU A 368 8.61 -3.68 -20.48
CA GLU A 368 7.16 -3.59 -20.61
C GLU A 368 6.68 -2.16 -20.35
N THR A 369 5.73 -1.71 -21.17
CA THR A 369 4.98 -0.47 -20.97
C THR A 369 3.50 -0.82 -20.91
N PHE A 370 2.80 -0.35 -19.89
CA PHE A 370 1.38 -0.63 -19.69
C PHE A 370 0.66 0.56 -19.04
N LEU A 371 -0.66 0.59 -19.20
CA LEU A 371 -1.51 1.62 -18.61
C LEU A 371 -1.98 1.20 -17.23
N VAL A 372 -2.00 2.16 -16.31
CA VAL A 372 -2.49 2.00 -14.95
C VAL A 372 -3.55 3.05 -14.69
N GLU A 373 -4.69 2.60 -14.20
CA GLU A 373 -5.79 3.44 -13.78
C GLU A 373 -5.62 3.80 -12.31
N LEU A 374 -5.38 5.09 -12.02
CA LEU A 374 -5.45 5.66 -10.69
C LEU A 374 -6.89 6.08 -10.40
N ARG A 375 -7.49 5.50 -9.36
CA ARG A 375 -8.78 5.94 -8.83
C ARG A 375 -8.57 6.75 -7.56
N TYR A 376 -9.04 7.98 -7.58
CA TYR A 376 -8.96 8.87 -6.42
C TYR A 376 -9.96 8.43 -5.33
N PRO A 377 -9.64 8.67 -4.04
CA PRO A 377 -10.58 8.43 -2.96
C PRO A 377 -11.82 9.33 -3.14
N ALA A 378 -13.02 8.76 -2.95
CA ALA A 378 -14.28 9.48 -3.17
C ALA A 378 -15.34 9.04 -2.16
N GLY A 379 -15.82 9.99 -1.35
CA GLY A 379 -16.79 9.74 -0.29
C GLY A 379 -16.28 8.70 0.70
N ASN A 380 -16.99 7.56 0.80
CA ASN A 380 -16.66 6.46 1.72
C ASN A 380 -15.82 5.34 1.06
N ARG A 381 -15.09 5.64 -0.02
CA ARG A 381 -14.24 4.69 -0.76
C ARG A 381 -12.80 5.20 -0.81
N GLY A 382 -11.86 4.32 -0.50
CA GLY A 382 -10.43 4.59 -0.65
C GLY A 382 -10.00 4.58 -2.12
N GLY A 383 -8.88 5.27 -2.38
CA GLY A 383 -8.23 5.27 -3.69
C GLY A 383 -7.34 4.05 -3.89
N TYR A 384 -7.08 3.71 -5.15
CA TYR A 384 -6.17 2.63 -5.53
C TYR A 384 -5.73 2.77 -6.98
N LEU A 385 -4.68 2.04 -7.34
CA LEU A 385 -4.19 1.91 -8.71
C LEU A 385 -4.53 0.50 -9.23
N ALA A 386 -4.92 0.38 -10.49
CA ALA A 386 -5.21 -0.90 -11.15
C ALA A 386 -4.58 -0.99 -12.54
N GLY A 387 -4.09 -2.17 -12.92
CA GLY A 387 -3.38 -2.36 -14.20
C GLY A 387 -2.10 -3.18 -14.10
N PHE A 388 -1.76 -3.68 -12.91
CA PHE A 388 -0.51 -4.40 -12.67
C PHE A 388 -0.65 -5.93 -12.77
N ASP A 389 -1.82 -6.45 -13.11
CA ASP A 389 -2.13 -7.88 -12.97
C ASP A 389 -1.26 -8.79 -13.84
N LYS A 390 -0.91 -8.36 -15.06
CA LYS A 390 0.00 -9.07 -15.93
C LYS A 390 1.43 -9.00 -15.40
N PHE A 391 1.92 -7.78 -15.15
CA PHE A 391 3.28 -7.54 -14.68
C PHE A 391 3.59 -8.28 -13.37
N PHE A 392 2.69 -8.20 -12.38
CA PHE A 392 2.84 -8.89 -11.09
C PHE A 392 2.84 -10.41 -11.24
N ARG A 393 1.98 -10.97 -12.09
CA ARG A 393 1.91 -12.42 -12.30
C ARG A 393 3.14 -12.98 -13.01
N GLU A 394 3.73 -12.21 -13.92
CA GLU A 394 4.86 -12.67 -14.75
C GLU A 394 6.22 -12.43 -14.07
N SER A 395 6.36 -11.37 -13.28
CA SER A 395 7.65 -10.93 -12.74
C SER A 395 7.80 -11.07 -11.23
N LEU A 396 6.70 -11.09 -10.47
CA LEU A 396 6.71 -10.93 -9.01
C LEU A 396 5.90 -12.01 -8.28
N VAL A 397 6.05 -12.03 -6.95
CA VAL A 397 5.29 -12.88 -6.04
C VAL A 397 4.74 -12.04 -4.87
N PRO A 398 3.70 -12.50 -4.15
CA PRO A 398 3.30 -11.88 -2.89
C PRO A 398 4.49 -11.76 -1.93
N GLY A 399 4.66 -10.59 -1.33
CA GLY A 399 5.79 -10.20 -0.49
C GLY A 399 6.94 -9.56 -1.27
N ALA A 400 6.89 -9.49 -2.60
CA ALA A 400 7.91 -8.82 -3.40
C ALA A 400 7.92 -7.31 -3.12
N LEU A 401 9.12 -6.75 -3.03
CA LEU A 401 9.29 -5.32 -2.90
C LEU A 401 9.44 -4.66 -4.26
N ILE A 402 8.64 -3.63 -4.49
CA ILE A 402 8.66 -2.79 -5.68
C ILE A 402 9.02 -1.35 -5.32
N THR A 403 9.57 -0.66 -6.30
CA THR A 403 9.82 0.78 -6.26
C THR A 403 9.15 1.42 -7.44
N ILE A 404 8.43 2.51 -7.17
CA ILE A 404 7.80 3.34 -8.18
C ILE A 404 8.48 4.70 -8.14
N GLU A 405 8.94 5.16 -9.29
CA GLU A 405 9.60 6.45 -9.43
C GLU A 405 8.85 7.31 -10.44
N ARG A 406 8.68 8.58 -10.09
CA ARG A 406 8.07 9.60 -10.95
C ARG A 406 9.11 10.08 -11.95
N THR A 407 8.75 10.05 -13.24
CA THR A 407 9.62 10.58 -14.29
C THR A 407 9.39 12.08 -14.51
N ASP A 408 10.27 12.71 -15.29
CA ASP A 408 10.09 14.11 -15.73
C ASP A 408 8.90 14.29 -16.68
N THR A 409 8.39 13.20 -17.27
CA THR A 409 7.24 13.24 -18.18
C THR A 409 5.94 13.11 -17.38
N PRO A 410 5.01 14.08 -17.45
CA PRO A 410 3.78 14.03 -16.69
C PRO A 410 2.93 12.78 -16.98
N GLY A 411 2.49 12.10 -15.92
CA GLY A 411 1.70 10.88 -16.02
C GLY A 411 2.49 9.62 -16.38
N ARG A 412 3.83 9.69 -16.47
CA ARG A 412 4.70 8.53 -16.71
C ARG A 412 5.54 8.19 -15.47
N TYR A 413 5.57 6.91 -15.13
CA TYR A 413 6.23 6.36 -13.96
C TYR A 413 7.08 5.14 -14.36
N THR A 414 8.16 4.92 -13.62
CA THR A 414 8.95 3.69 -13.71
C THR A 414 8.62 2.78 -12.55
N ILE A 415 8.56 1.46 -12.81
CA ILE A 415 8.42 0.43 -11.78
C ILE A 415 9.58 -0.57 -11.87
N ASP A 416 10.28 -0.70 -10.76
CA ASP A 416 11.45 -1.56 -10.62
C ASP A 416 11.32 -2.46 -9.39
N TYR A 417 12.07 -3.57 -9.40
CA TYR A 417 12.21 -4.46 -8.26
C TYR A 417 13.66 -4.95 -8.14
N LEU A 418 14.09 -5.31 -6.93
CA LEU A 418 15.44 -5.85 -6.76
C LEU A 418 15.48 -7.31 -7.22
N ARG A 419 16.34 -7.63 -8.20
CA ARG A 419 16.54 -9.01 -8.65
C ARG A 419 17.52 -9.75 -7.75
N VAL A 420 17.16 -10.97 -7.37
CA VAL A 420 17.98 -11.86 -6.53
C VAL A 420 18.18 -13.21 -7.23
N SER A 421 19.05 -14.05 -6.67
CA SER A 421 19.21 -15.43 -7.13
C SER A 421 17.88 -16.18 -7.02
N GLY A 422 17.64 -17.10 -7.96
CA GLY A 422 16.40 -17.86 -8.00
C GLY A 422 16.15 -18.62 -6.70
N GLN A 423 15.02 -18.34 -6.05
CA GLN A 423 14.57 -19.05 -4.87
C GLN A 423 13.37 -19.91 -5.24
N GLU A 424 13.31 -21.13 -4.72
CA GLU A 424 12.17 -22.03 -4.90
C GLU A 424 11.46 -22.25 -3.56
N ARG A 425 10.18 -21.89 -3.51
CA ARG A 425 9.33 -22.06 -2.32
C ARG A 425 7.95 -22.54 -2.74
N ARG A 426 7.23 -23.21 -1.84
CA ARG A 426 5.80 -23.52 -2.04
C ARG A 426 4.96 -22.35 -1.52
N LEU A 427 4.46 -21.52 -2.42
CA LEU A 427 3.73 -20.29 -2.12
C LEU A 427 2.22 -20.50 -2.27
N LEU A 428 1.47 -19.73 -1.49
CA LEU A 428 0.02 -19.68 -1.58
C LEU A 428 -0.41 -19.18 -2.96
N ASP A 429 -1.39 -19.85 -3.56
CA ASP A 429 -2.06 -19.48 -4.80
C ASP A 429 -3.56 -19.82 -4.68
N LEU A 430 -4.40 -19.20 -5.52
CA LEU A 430 -5.83 -19.48 -5.55
C LEU A 430 -6.16 -20.30 -6.80
N ASP A 431 -6.66 -21.54 -6.60
CA ASP A 431 -7.25 -22.31 -7.70
C ASP A 431 -8.60 -21.69 -8.08
N GLU A 432 -8.61 -20.85 -9.12
CA GLU A 432 -9.81 -20.15 -9.59
C GLU A 432 -10.94 -21.11 -10.02
N LYS A 433 -10.61 -22.34 -10.44
CA LYS A 433 -11.62 -23.33 -10.85
C LYS A 433 -12.33 -23.97 -9.67
N LYS A 434 -11.59 -24.25 -8.60
CA LYS A 434 -12.14 -24.87 -7.38
C LYS A 434 -12.49 -23.86 -6.30
N ARG A 435 -12.10 -22.59 -6.50
CA ARG A 435 -12.20 -21.49 -5.54
C ARG A 435 -11.60 -21.87 -4.18
N ARG A 436 -10.40 -22.46 -4.19
CA ARG A 436 -9.68 -22.92 -2.99
C ARG A 436 -8.22 -22.54 -3.01
N TYR A 437 -7.71 -22.17 -1.86
CA TYR A 437 -6.30 -21.89 -1.66
C TYR A 437 -5.47 -23.17 -1.74
N ILE A 438 -4.34 -23.09 -2.45
CA ILE A 438 -3.41 -24.20 -2.66
C ILE A 438 -1.97 -23.70 -2.61
N PHE A 439 -1.04 -24.57 -2.23
CA PHE A 439 0.39 -24.25 -2.25
C PHE A 439 1.07 -24.85 -3.48
N ARG A 440 1.63 -24.00 -4.33
CA ARG A 440 2.33 -24.39 -5.56
C ARG A 440 3.83 -24.12 -5.44
N PRO A 441 4.70 -25.03 -5.92
CA PRO A 441 6.11 -24.70 -6.11
C PRO A 441 6.24 -23.53 -7.09
N THR A 442 6.83 -22.44 -6.61
CA THR A 442 7.04 -21.21 -7.37
C THR A 442 8.52 -20.84 -7.26
N THR A 443 9.16 -20.67 -8.41
CA THR A 443 10.50 -20.11 -8.50
C THR A 443 10.39 -18.63 -8.81
N TYR A 444 11.05 -17.79 -8.01
CA TYR A 444 11.06 -16.34 -8.19
C TYR A 444 12.48 -15.78 -8.08
N TYR A 445 12.67 -14.60 -8.69
CA TYR A 445 13.96 -13.94 -8.83
C TYR A 445 13.93 -12.50 -8.32
N CYS A 446 12.96 -12.15 -7.48
CA CYS A 446 12.78 -10.83 -6.89
C CYS A 446 13.03 -10.87 -5.38
N ALA A 447 13.52 -9.76 -4.82
CA ALA A 447 13.65 -9.59 -3.38
C ALA A 447 12.27 -9.53 -2.75
N VAL A 448 12.13 -10.22 -1.62
CA VAL A 448 10.88 -10.41 -0.91
C VAL A 448 11.07 -10.10 0.56
N GLN A 449 10.02 -9.60 1.21
CA GLN A 449 9.95 -9.50 2.65
C GLN A 449 9.48 -10.85 3.21
N GLU A 450 10.36 -11.55 3.94
CA GLU A 450 10.11 -12.92 4.42
C GLU A 450 8.87 -13.02 5.32
N ASN A 451 8.58 -12.00 6.12
CA ASN A 451 7.38 -11.97 6.96
C ASN A 451 6.08 -11.74 6.17
N MET A 452 6.14 -11.37 4.89
CA MET A 452 4.98 -11.26 3.99
C MET A 452 4.82 -12.48 3.07
N LEU A 453 5.81 -13.37 3.02
CA LEU A 453 5.75 -14.59 2.23
C LEU A 453 4.78 -15.63 2.82
N LEU A 454 3.77 -15.97 2.04
CA LEU A 454 2.76 -16.97 2.39
C LEU A 454 3.23 -18.37 1.99
N THR A 455 4.07 -18.97 2.83
CA THR A 455 4.61 -20.33 2.61
C THR A 455 3.79 -21.41 3.31
N GLU A 456 3.81 -22.62 2.76
CA GLU A 456 3.11 -23.78 3.34
C GLU A 456 3.57 -24.10 4.77
N ASN A 457 4.86 -23.88 5.08
CA ASN A 457 5.42 -24.15 6.41
C ASN A 457 4.89 -23.18 7.48
N ARG A 458 4.68 -21.91 7.12
CA ARG A 458 4.24 -20.87 8.05
C ARG A 458 2.72 -20.80 8.16
N PHE A 459 2.01 -21.03 7.05
CA PHE A 459 0.55 -20.92 7.02
C PHE A 459 -0.15 -22.18 6.46
N PRO A 460 0.11 -23.39 6.99
CA PRO A 460 -0.39 -24.65 6.42
C PRO A 460 -1.91 -24.74 6.37
N ARG A 461 -2.60 -24.07 7.30
CA ARG A 461 -4.06 -24.12 7.46
C ARG A 461 -4.84 -23.44 6.34
N PHE A 462 -4.20 -22.64 5.47
CA PHE A 462 -4.87 -22.14 4.27
C PHE A 462 -5.12 -23.22 3.22
N ALA A 463 -4.37 -24.33 3.23
CA ALA A 463 -4.50 -25.36 2.22
C ALA A 463 -5.93 -25.94 2.18
N GLY A 464 -6.58 -25.83 1.02
CA GLY A 464 -7.93 -26.34 0.80
C GLY A 464 -9.07 -25.49 1.35
N GLN A 465 -8.77 -24.36 1.99
CA GLN A 465 -9.76 -23.38 2.46
C GLN A 465 -10.35 -22.60 1.29
N GLU A 466 -11.60 -22.20 1.45
CA GLU A 466 -12.27 -21.32 0.49
C GLU A 466 -12.04 -19.85 0.89
N PRO A 467 -11.89 -18.94 -0.08
CA PRO A 467 -11.87 -17.50 0.19
C PRO A 467 -13.14 -17.07 0.91
N LEU A 468 -13.02 -16.12 1.84
CA LEU A 468 -14.15 -15.60 2.60
C LEU A 468 -15.26 -15.07 1.67
N ASP A 469 -16.51 -15.14 2.13
CA ASP A 469 -17.63 -14.57 1.41
C ASP A 469 -17.60 -13.03 1.43
N ASP A 470 -18.23 -12.42 0.43
CA ASP A 470 -18.15 -10.96 0.27
C ASP A 470 -18.81 -10.18 1.41
N ARG A 471 -19.75 -10.77 2.16
CA ARG A 471 -20.34 -10.11 3.33
C ARG A 471 -19.31 -10.04 4.45
N THR A 472 -18.62 -11.13 4.74
CA THR A 472 -17.56 -11.17 5.76
C THR A 472 -16.40 -10.23 5.39
N ARG A 473 -15.96 -10.23 4.12
CA ARG A 473 -14.86 -9.38 3.64
C ARG A 473 -15.11 -7.87 3.80
N ARG A 474 -16.37 -7.43 3.86
CA ARG A 474 -16.73 -6.01 4.05
C ARG A 474 -16.41 -5.46 5.43
N TYR A 475 -16.23 -6.33 6.43
CA TYR A 475 -16.01 -5.95 7.82
C TYR A 475 -14.59 -6.37 8.25
N PRO A 476 -13.67 -5.40 8.45
CA PRO A 476 -12.29 -5.67 8.83
C PRO A 476 -12.15 -6.57 10.08
N ASP A 477 -13.00 -6.36 11.08
CA ASP A 477 -13.05 -7.11 12.33
C ASP A 477 -13.44 -8.58 12.09
N LEU A 478 -14.42 -8.87 11.24
CA LEU A 478 -14.81 -10.24 10.90
C LEU A 478 -13.71 -10.96 10.09
N VAL A 479 -13.01 -10.24 9.20
CA VAL A 479 -11.84 -10.79 8.49
C VAL A 479 -10.72 -11.11 9.46
N LEU A 480 -10.47 -10.23 10.43
CA LEU A 480 -9.44 -10.45 11.45
C LEU A 480 -9.77 -11.67 12.32
N ALA A 481 -11.02 -11.80 12.79
CA ALA A 481 -11.50 -12.96 13.53
C ALA A 481 -11.29 -14.27 12.76
N ALA A 482 -11.71 -14.32 11.49
CA ALA A 482 -11.51 -15.49 10.64
C ALA A 482 -10.02 -15.78 10.39
N THR A 483 -9.17 -14.75 10.32
CA THR A 483 -7.72 -14.89 10.22
C THR A 483 -7.16 -15.56 11.47
N PHE A 484 -7.54 -15.13 12.67
CA PHE A 484 -7.13 -15.78 13.93
C PHE A 484 -7.50 -17.26 13.98
N GLU A 485 -8.71 -17.63 13.57
CA GLU A 485 -9.13 -19.04 13.53
C GLU A 485 -8.29 -19.86 12.55
N ARG A 486 -7.86 -19.24 11.44
CA ARG A 486 -7.05 -19.88 10.40
C ARG A 486 -5.58 -20.00 10.76
N VAL A 487 -4.94 -18.97 11.32
CA VAL A 487 -3.48 -18.97 11.52
C VAL A 487 -3.05 -18.95 12.98
N GLY A 488 -3.94 -18.56 13.89
CA GLY A 488 -3.63 -18.46 15.31
C GLY A 488 -3.44 -19.82 15.98
N GLU A 489 -2.56 -19.83 16.98
CA GLU A 489 -2.37 -20.95 17.90
C GLU A 489 -3.51 -20.96 18.91
N GLN A 490 -4.16 -22.12 19.10
CA GLN A 490 -5.23 -22.26 20.07
C GLN A 490 -4.63 -22.45 21.47
N VAL A 491 -4.64 -21.39 22.27
CA VAL A 491 -4.16 -21.38 23.67
C VAL A 491 -5.32 -21.64 24.65
N GLY A 492 -6.56 -21.46 24.20
CA GLY A 492 -7.77 -21.73 24.99
C GLY A 492 -8.13 -23.22 25.10
N THR A 493 -9.25 -23.49 25.77
CA THR A 493 -9.81 -24.85 25.85
C THR A 493 -10.79 -25.10 24.70
N PRO A 494 -11.18 -26.36 24.41
CA PRO A 494 -12.22 -26.63 23.40
C PRO A 494 -13.58 -25.98 23.71
N GLU A 495 -13.90 -25.76 24.98
CA GLU A 495 -15.16 -25.14 25.43
C GLU A 495 -15.08 -23.60 25.48
N ALA A 496 -13.87 -23.05 25.57
CA ALA A 496 -13.59 -21.61 25.53
C ALA A 496 -12.36 -21.37 24.62
N PRO A 497 -12.55 -21.40 23.29
CA PRO A 497 -11.45 -21.22 22.36
C PRO A 497 -10.84 -19.83 22.52
N ARG A 498 -9.52 -19.76 22.49
CA ARG A 498 -8.75 -18.52 22.46
C ARG A 498 -7.58 -18.73 21.53
N TYR A 499 -7.43 -17.84 20.57
CA TYR A 499 -6.39 -17.86 19.56
C TYR A 499 -5.36 -16.79 19.85
N MET A 500 -4.08 -17.12 19.69
CA MET A 500 -2.95 -16.21 19.79
C MET A 500 -2.25 -16.15 18.44
N ALA A 501 -1.88 -14.95 18.00
CA ALA A 501 -1.09 -14.77 16.78
C ALA A 501 -0.19 -13.54 16.90
N LEU A 502 0.92 -13.55 16.16
CA LEU A 502 1.79 -12.40 16.01
C LEU A 502 1.20 -11.42 15.00
N LEU A 503 1.42 -10.12 15.20
CA LEU A 503 0.97 -9.07 14.29
C LEU A 503 1.46 -9.31 12.86
N ASP A 504 2.73 -9.65 12.69
CA ASP A 504 3.32 -9.94 11.36
C ASP A 504 2.62 -11.10 10.64
N ASP A 505 2.22 -12.15 11.36
CA ASP A 505 1.47 -13.27 10.80
C ASP A 505 0.05 -12.86 10.41
N LEU A 506 -0.60 -12.04 11.25
CA LEU A 506 -1.93 -11.51 10.99
C LEU A 506 -1.94 -10.56 9.79
N VAL A 507 -0.93 -9.70 9.65
CA VAL A 507 -0.79 -8.80 8.50
C VAL A 507 -0.68 -9.63 7.23
N ALA A 508 0.25 -10.58 7.15
CA ALA A 508 0.41 -11.40 5.95
C ALA A 508 -0.87 -12.20 5.62
N ALA A 509 -1.49 -12.82 6.63
CA ALA A 509 -2.63 -13.70 6.46
C ALA A 509 -3.95 -12.96 6.17
N ALA A 510 -4.22 -11.83 6.84
CA ALA A 510 -5.44 -11.06 6.63
C ALA A 510 -5.45 -10.43 5.22
N ASN A 511 -4.29 -9.97 4.75
CA ASN A 511 -4.10 -9.43 3.41
C ASN A 511 -4.20 -10.49 2.28
N VAL A 512 -4.53 -11.75 2.60
CA VAL A 512 -5.00 -12.73 1.60
C VAL A 512 -6.46 -12.46 1.20
N GLU A 513 -7.25 -11.93 2.14
CA GLU A 513 -8.70 -11.76 2.00
C GLU A 513 -9.08 -10.29 1.80
N ARG A 514 -8.46 -9.39 2.55
CA ARG A 514 -8.73 -7.95 2.54
C ARG A 514 -7.47 -7.16 2.94
N PRO A 515 -7.16 -6.03 2.29
CA PRO A 515 -6.11 -5.12 2.73
C PRO A 515 -6.29 -4.68 4.19
N MET A 516 -5.24 -4.84 5.00
CA MET A 516 -5.17 -4.36 6.37
C MET A 516 -3.74 -3.92 6.71
N THR A 517 -3.58 -2.72 7.26
CA THR A 517 -2.29 -2.26 7.79
C THR A 517 -2.06 -2.78 9.21
N PRO A 518 -0.80 -2.85 9.68
CA PRO A 518 -0.50 -3.12 11.08
C PRO A 518 -1.27 -2.19 12.04
N GLU A 519 -1.37 -0.91 11.69
CA GLU A 519 -2.08 0.12 12.45
C GLU A 519 -3.58 -0.17 12.55
N LEU A 520 -4.21 -0.58 11.45
CA LEU A 520 -5.62 -0.95 11.45
C LEU A 520 -5.88 -2.18 12.33
N ILE A 521 -4.99 -3.19 12.30
CA ILE A 521 -5.13 -4.38 13.13
C ILE A 521 -5.01 -4.01 14.62
N ARG A 522 -4.02 -3.17 14.99
CA ARG A 522 -3.88 -2.68 16.37
C ARG A 522 -5.11 -1.87 16.80
N GLN A 523 -5.61 -0.97 15.94
CA GLN A 523 -6.80 -0.17 16.22
C GLN A 523 -8.03 -1.05 16.49
N ILE A 524 -8.23 -2.13 15.74
CA ILE A 524 -9.33 -3.07 15.97
C ILE A 524 -9.11 -3.82 17.30
N ALA A 525 -7.88 -4.26 17.57
CA ALA A 525 -7.57 -5.07 18.76
C ALA A 525 -7.62 -4.29 20.07
N GLU A 526 -7.35 -2.98 20.04
CA GLU A 526 -7.39 -2.09 21.21
C GLU A 526 -8.75 -1.41 21.39
N SER A 527 -9.62 -1.45 20.37
CA SER A 527 -10.91 -0.76 20.42
C SER A 527 -11.87 -1.42 21.41
N PRO A 528 -12.53 -0.64 22.29
CA PRO A 528 -13.54 -1.15 23.20
C PRO A 528 -14.79 -1.69 22.48
N ASP A 529 -14.98 -1.34 21.20
CA ASP A 529 -16.10 -1.81 20.39
C ASP A 529 -15.97 -3.30 20.03
N TYR A 530 -14.77 -3.87 20.12
CA TYR A 530 -14.49 -5.27 19.78
C TYR A 530 -13.87 -6.04 20.95
N PRO A 531 -14.65 -6.33 22.01
CA PRO A 531 -14.15 -6.99 23.23
C PRO A 531 -13.64 -8.42 23.01
N GLN A 532 -13.92 -9.02 21.85
CA GLN A 532 -13.39 -10.31 21.44
C GLN A 532 -11.88 -10.28 21.13
N PHE A 533 -11.30 -9.11 20.87
CA PHE A 533 -9.87 -8.94 20.64
C PHE A 533 -9.20 -8.37 21.88
N SER A 534 -7.93 -8.72 22.07
CA SER A 534 -7.10 -8.13 23.11
C SER A 534 -5.63 -8.20 22.73
N VAL A 535 -4.83 -7.26 23.25
CA VAL A 535 -3.37 -7.23 23.10
C VAL A 535 -2.74 -7.83 24.35
N ASP A 536 -1.61 -8.52 24.21
CA ASP A 536 -0.81 -8.96 25.35
C ASP A 536 -0.18 -7.73 26.06
N PRO A 537 -0.40 -7.52 27.38
CA PRO A 537 0.24 -6.42 28.09
C PRO A 537 1.74 -6.62 28.33
N ASP A 538 2.24 -7.86 28.25
CA ASP A 538 3.61 -8.23 28.60
C ASP A 538 4.48 -8.52 27.37
N ALA A 539 3.88 -8.68 26.18
CA ALA A 539 4.58 -8.98 24.92
C ALA A 539 4.11 -8.07 23.78
N GLU A 540 5.06 -7.34 23.18
CA GLU A 540 4.79 -6.49 22.01
C GLU A 540 4.38 -7.33 20.79
N ASP A 541 3.43 -6.81 20.00
CA ASP A 541 2.93 -7.43 18.77
C ASP A 541 2.31 -8.83 18.91
N VAL A 542 1.97 -9.25 20.14
CA VAL A 542 1.19 -10.46 20.41
C VAL A 542 -0.27 -10.10 20.62
N LEU A 543 -1.14 -10.71 19.84
CA LEU A 543 -2.57 -10.41 19.82
C LEU A 543 -3.39 -11.67 20.09
N TYR A 544 -4.55 -11.49 20.71
CA TYR A 544 -5.48 -12.55 21.06
C TYR A 544 -6.87 -12.31 20.48
N TYR A 545 -7.53 -13.40 20.13
CA TYR A 545 -8.94 -13.44 19.76
C TYR A 545 -9.67 -14.53 20.56
N ALA A 546 -10.76 -14.15 21.22
CA ALA A 546 -11.66 -15.05 21.90
C ALA A 546 -13.05 -14.93 21.25
N PRO A 547 -13.51 -15.94 20.49
CA PRO A 547 -14.85 -15.93 19.90
C PRO A 547 -15.90 -15.69 20.98
N SER A 548 -16.84 -14.78 20.72
CA SER A 548 -18.00 -14.63 21.59
C SER A 548 -18.88 -15.90 21.49
N PRO A 549 -19.41 -16.41 22.61
CA PRO A 549 -20.20 -17.64 22.64
C PRO A 549 -21.55 -17.56 21.91
#